data_AF-A0A925DL27-F1
#
_entry.id   AF-A0A925DL27-F1
#
_cell.length_a   1.000
_cell.length_b   1.000
_cell.length_c   1.000
_cell.angle_alpha   90.00
_cell.angle_beta   90.00
_cell.angle_gamma   90.00
#
_symmetry.space_group_name_H-M   'P 1'
#
loop_
_entity.id
_entity.type
_entity.pdbx_description
1 polymer ?
#
loop_
_entity_poly.entity_id
_entity_poly.type
_entity_poly.pdbx_seq_one_letter_code
_entity_poly.pdbx_strand_id
1 'polypeptide(L)'
;LDRDSGMALLAADFDERDPAVKALLAQAIKACRAQGKYIGICGQGPSDHPDFAVWLMEQGIESMSLNPDSVVDTWQKLAALQK
;
A
#
# COMPACT_ATOMS: atom_id res chain seq x y z
N LEU A 1 -7.02 2.76 21.00
CA LEU A 1 -5.84 2.63 20.12
C LEU A 1 -6.05 3.65 19.01
N ASP A 2 -5.28 4.72 18.98
CA ASP A 2 -5.42 5.81 17.99
C ASP A 2 -4.02 6.33 17.65
N ARG A 3 -3.75 6.47 16.35
CA ARG A 3 -2.45 6.90 15.82
C ARG A 3 -2.08 8.29 16.32
N ASP A 4 -3.06 9.16 16.49
CA ASP A 4 -2.84 10.57 16.86
C ASP A 4 -2.84 10.79 18.39
N SER A 5 -2.94 9.72 19.19
CA SER A 5 -2.99 9.81 20.65
C SER A 5 -1.65 10.21 21.31
N GLY A 6 -0.56 10.32 20.54
CA GLY A 6 0.76 10.72 21.03
C GLY A 6 1.44 9.70 21.95
N MET A 7 0.85 8.52 22.14
CA MET A 7 1.43 7.44 22.95
C MET A 7 2.47 6.67 22.15
N ALA A 8 3.75 6.93 22.42
CA ALA A 8 4.88 6.26 21.76
C ALA A 8 4.83 4.72 21.87
N LEU A 9 4.23 4.18 22.93
CA LEU A 9 4.05 2.73 23.12
C LEU A 9 3.16 2.10 22.03
N LEU A 10 2.23 2.87 21.46
CA LEU A 10 1.27 2.38 20.45
C LEU A 10 1.80 2.53 19.02
N ALA A 11 2.88 3.30 18.80
CA ALA A 11 3.41 3.58 17.47
C ALA A 11 3.89 2.30 16.76
N ALA A 12 4.40 1.33 17.52
CA ALA A 12 4.84 0.03 16.99
C ALA A 12 3.67 -0.85 16.50
N ASP A 13 2.45 -0.58 16.97
CA ASP A 13 1.25 -1.36 16.59
C ASP A 13 0.62 -0.86 15.28
N PHE A 14 1.05 0.30 14.77
CA PHE A 14 0.52 0.90 13.54
C PHE A 14 1.46 0.64 12.36
N ASP A 15 1.42 -0.58 11.84
CA ASP A 15 2.12 -0.97 10.61
C ASP A 15 1.10 -1.37 9.53
N GLU A 16 1.08 -0.65 8.41
CA GLU A 16 0.20 -0.93 7.27
C GLU A 16 0.49 -2.29 6.60
N ARG A 17 1.60 -2.93 6.95
CA ARG A 17 1.98 -4.28 6.50
C ARG A 17 1.46 -5.38 7.43
N ASP A 18 0.73 -5.03 8.49
CA ASP A 18 0.07 -5.99 9.36
C ASP A 18 -0.76 -7.00 8.53
N PRO A 19 -0.69 -8.31 8.83
CA PRO A 19 -1.40 -9.33 8.06
C PRO A 19 -2.92 -9.10 7.94
N ALA A 20 -3.57 -8.55 8.97
CA ALA A 20 -5.00 -8.24 8.93
C ALA A 20 -5.28 -7.08 7.97
N VAL A 21 -4.43 -6.04 7.96
CA VAL A 21 -4.54 -4.93 7.01
C VAL A 21 -4.32 -5.42 5.59
N LYS A 22 -3.29 -6.23 5.34
CA LYS A 22 -3.03 -6.82 4.02
C LYS A 22 -4.18 -7.72 3.56
N ALA A 23 -4.79 -8.50 4.45
CA ALA A 23 -5.94 -9.32 4.10
C ALA A 23 -7.14 -8.47 3.67
N LEU A 24 -7.43 -7.37 4.39
CA LEU A 24 -8.50 -6.44 4.03
C LEU A 24 -8.25 -5.78 2.67
N LEU A 25 -7.03 -5.28 2.44
CA LEU A 25 -6.65 -4.65 1.17
C LEU A 25 -6.76 -5.63 0.00
N ALA A 26 -6.28 -6.86 0.16
CA ALA A 26 -6.37 -7.91 -0.85
C ALA A 26 -7.84 -8.23 -1.19
N GLN A 27 -8.72 -8.30 -0.17
CA GLN A 27 -10.16 -8.50 -0.37
C GLN A 27 -10.80 -7.34 -1.16
N ALA A 28 -10.48 -6.09 -0.80
CA ALA A 28 -11.00 -4.91 -1.48
C ALA A 28 -10.56 -4.87 -2.96
N ILE A 29 -9.27 -5.08 -3.22
CA ILE A 29 -8.70 -5.13 -4.58
C ILE A 29 -9.38 -6.22 -5.40
N LYS A 30 -9.48 -7.44 -4.85
CA LYS A 30 -10.14 -8.57 -5.54
C LYS A 30 -11.61 -8.26 -5.85
N ALA A 31 -12.35 -7.67 -4.91
CA ALA A 31 -13.76 -7.34 -5.10
C ALA A 31 -13.98 -6.30 -6.21
N CYS A 32 -13.18 -5.22 -6.24
CA CYS A 32 -13.23 -4.21 -7.29
C CYS A 32 -12.90 -4.82 -8.66
N ARG A 33 -11.80 -5.58 -8.75
CA ARG A 33 -11.38 -6.25 -9.99
C ARG A 33 -12.42 -7.24 -10.51
N ALA A 34 -13.05 -8.02 -9.64
CA ALA A 34 -14.11 -8.96 -10.02
C ALA A 34 -15.33 -8.26 -10.63
N GLN A 35 -15.55 -6.98 -10.32
CA GLN A 35 -16.61 -6.17 -10.89
C GLN A 35 -16.14 -5.29 -12.06
N GLY A 36 -14.89 -5.44 -12.51
CA GLY A 36 -14.30 -4.55 -13.52
C GLY A 36 -14.27 -3.08 -13.08
N LYS A 37 -14.18 -2.83 -11.77
CA LYS A 37 -14.12 -1.50 -11.19
C LYS A 37 -12.70 -1.15 -10.81
N TYR A 38 -12.39 0.13 -10.98
CA TYR A 38 -11.10 0.69 -10.66
C TYR A 38 -10.83 0.73 -9.15
N ILE A 39 -9.58 0.51 -8.73
CA ILE A 39 -9.13 0.71 -7.35
C ILE A 39 -7.71 1.30 -7.26
N GLY A 40 -7.52 2.22 -6.33
CA GLY A 40 -6.24 2.84 -5.98
C GLY A 40 -6.09 3.10 -4.49
N ILE A 41 -4.89 3.47 -4.07
CA ILE A 41 -4.56 3.81 -2.68
C ILE A 41 -3.82 5.16 -2.60
N CYS A 42 -4.14 5.96 -1.59
CA CYS A 42 -3.52 7.27 -1.33
C CYS A 42 -2.91 7.40 0.07
N GLY A 43 -2.87 6.31 0.84
CA GLY A 43 -2.22 6.28 2.15
C GLY A 43 -0.69 6.36 2.04
N GLN A 44 -0.04 6.67 3.15
CA GLN A 44 1.41 6.86 3.23
C GLN A 44 2.23 5.58 3.02
N GLY A 45 1.70 4.42 3.45
CA GLY A 45 2.39 3.13 3.46
C GLY A 45 3.24 2.81 2.20
N PRO A 46 2.72 2.88 0.97
CA PRO A 46 3.51 2.58 -0.23
C PRO A 46 4.64 3.59 -0.53
N SER A 47 4.58 4.82 -0.01
CA SER A 47 5.67 5.79 -0.10
C SER A 47 6.79 5.46 0.89
N ASP A 48 6.43 5.08 2.12
CA ASP A 48 7.38 4.76 3.19
C ASP A 48 7.99 3.36 3.04
N HIS A 49 7.27 2.44 2.36
CA HIS A 49 7.61 1.03 2.23
C HIS A 49 7.55 0.56 0.77
N PRO A 50 8.67 0.61 0.02
CA PRO A 50 8.70 0.17 -1.38
C PRO A 50 8.33 -1.30 -1.58
N ASP A 51 8.65 -2.18 -0.62
CA ASP A 51 8.22 -3.58 -0.61
C ASP A 51 6.70 -3.73 -0.52
N PHE A 52 6.04 -2.81 0.18
CA PHE A 52 4.58 -2.76 0.25
C PHE A 52 3.98 -2.29 -1.07
N ALA A 53 4.59 -1.32 -1.75
CA ALA A 53 4.18 -0.92 -3.10
C ALA A 53 4.29 -2.08 -4.11
N VAL A 54 5.37 -2.88 -4.03
CA VAL A 54 5.53 -4.10 -4.83
C VAL A 54 4.41 -5.09 -4.54
N TRP A 55 4.15 -5.38 -3.27
CA TRP A 55 3.08 -6.30 -2.88
C TRP A 55 1.70 -5.83 -3.36
N LEU A 56 1.39 -4.53 -3.28
CA LEU A 56 0.14 -3.96 -3.79
C LEU A 56 0.01 -4.13 -5.32
N MET A 57 1.11 -3.96 -6.06
CA MET A 57 1.17 -4.25 -7.49
C MET A 57 0.89 -5.73 -7.79
N GLU A 58 1.46 -6.65 -7.01
CA GLU A 58 1.19 -8.10 -7.14
C GLU A 58 -0.27 -8.46 -6.85
N GLN A 59 -0.94 -7.76 -5.93
CA GLN A 59 -2.39 -7.91 -5.71
C GLN A 59 -3.23 -7.39 -6.90
N GLY A 60 -2.61 -6.65 -7.83
CA GLY A 60 -3.26 -6.11 -9.01
C GLY A 60 -3.97 -4.77 -8.78
N ILE A 61 -3.49 -3.95 -7.84
CA ILE A 61 -3.95 -2.56 -7.73
C ILE A 61 -3.61 -1.79 -9.02
N GLU A 62 -4.49 -0.91 -9.48
CA GLU A 62 -4.30 -0.21 -10.76
C GLU A 62 -3.57 1.13 -10.60
N SER A 63 -3.54 1.69 -9.40
CA SER A 63 -2.86 2.95 -9.15
C SER A 63 -2.45 3.11 -7.69
N MET A 64 -1.41 3.91 -7.49
CA MET A 64 -0.93 4.33 -6.19
C MET A 64 -0.60 5.83 -6.27
N SER A 65 -1.04 6.60 -5.27
CA SER A 65 -0.55 7.95 -5.05
C SER A 65 0.64 7.89 -4.09
N LEU A 66 1.78 8.40 -4.53
CA LEU A 66 3.04 8.36 -3.78
C LEU A 66 3.54 9.78 -3.52
N ASN A 67 4.38 9.92 -2.50
CA ASN A 67 5.01 11.20 -2.20
C ASN A 67 6.00 11.60 -3.32
N PRO A 68 6.13 12.90 -3.64
CA PRO A 68 6.98 13.38 -4.72
C PRO A 68 8.46 12.96 -4.62
N ASP A 69 8.97 12.79 -3.40
CA ASP A 69 10.33 12.34 -3.12
C ASP A 69 10.52 10.82 -3.35
N SER A 70 9.48 10.02 -3.11
CA SER A 70 9.51 8.55 -3.25
C SER A 70 9.05 8.04 -4.62
N VAL A 71 8.28 8.82 -5.37
CA VAL A 71 7.54 8.35 -6.55
C VAL A 71 8.45 7.82 -7.66
N VAL A 72 9.57 8.50 -7.94
CA VAL A 72 10.48 8.12 -9.03
C VAL A 72 11.17 6.79 -8.72
N ASP A 73 11.74 6.67 -7.53
CA ASP A 73 12.47 5.47 -7.11
C ASP A 73 11.55 4.26 -7.02
N THR A 74 10.35 4.43 -6.45
CA THR A 74 9.36 3.37 -6.36
C THR A 74 8.91 2.94 -7.76
N TRP A 75 8.66 3.89 -8.67
CA TRP A 75 8.26 3.54 -10.03
C TRP A 75 9.35 2.77 -10.80
N GLN A 76 10.62 3.17 -10.68
CA GLN A 76 11.74 2.44 -11.28
C GLN A 76 11.83 1.00 -10.75
N LYS A 77 11.66 0.79 -9.44
CA LYS A 77 11.65 -0.55 -8.82
C LYS A 77 10.50 -1.40 -9.37
N LEU A 78 9.29 -0.86 -9.43
CA LEU A 78 8.12 -1.57 -9.95
C LEU A 78 8.30 -1.94 -11.42
N ALA A 79 8.80 -1.01 -12.24
CA ALA A 79 9.06 -1.25 -13.65
C ALA A 79 10.09 -2.37 -13.88
N ALA A 80 11.13 -2.45 -13.05
CA ALA A 80 12.14 -3.51 -13.14
C ALA A 80 11.60 -4.92 -12.83
N LEU A 81 10.46 -5.01 -12.14
CA LEU A 81 9.81 -6.28 -11.78
C LEU A 81 8.79 -6.76 -12.82
N GLN A 82 8.31 -5.86 -13.69
CA GLN A 82 7.45 -6.21 -14.82
C GLN A 82 8.33 -6.71 -15.98
N LYS A 83 8.38 -8.02 -16.18
CA LYS A 83 9.03 -8.67 -17.34
C LYS A 83 8.00 -9.17 -18.34
#